data_AF-A2A0B2-F1
#
_entry.id   AF-A2A0B2-F1
#
_cell.length_a   1.000
_cell.length_b   1.000
_cell.length_c   1.000
_cell.angle_alpha   90.00
_cell.angle_beta   90.00
_cell.angle_gamma   90.00
#
_symmetry.space_group_name_H-M   'P 1'
#
loop_
_entity.id
_entity.type
_entity.pdbx_description
1 polymer ?
#
loop_
_entity_poly.entity_id
_entity_poly.type
_entity_poly.pdbx_seq_one_letter_code
_entity_poly.pdbx_strand_id
1 'polypeptide(L)'
;MNIYDFLKTGKLKGLKTGDTEYLVYQKFDKKVLGKKLYTDSQYTDMFYFYAFGGALEICFVFHEVSHFTVTPHNHFFFLEYQQQKHWLDQLDNFHEFVELLHTMNIGWRFLRRYCRDKQLAIITEHHVVAFFDYTHKDSVEVEFQVNGNDRFEQADKV
;
A
#
# COMPACT_ATOMS: atom_id res chain seq x y z
N MET A 1 8.86 -8.54 5.18
CA MET A 1 9.59 -7.27 5.10
C MET A 1 8.95 -6.29 6.07
N ASN A 2 9.74 -5.66 6.95
CA ASN A 2 9.21 -4.58 7.79
C ASN A 2 8.91 -3.37 6.89
N ILE A 3 7.68 -2.87 6.90
CA ILE A 3 7.26 -1.74 6.05
C ILE A 3 7.00 -0.44 6.81
N TYR A 4 7.30 -0.38 8.10
CA TYR A 4 7.06 0.82 8.90
C TYR A 4 7.66 2.08 8.27
N ASP A 5 8.97 2.09 8.01
CA ASP A 5 9.65 3.25 7.41
C ASP A 5 9.09 3.58 6.03
N PHE A 6 8.69 2.56 5.29
CA PHE A 6 8.13 2.73 3.96
C PHE A 6 6.76 3.41 4.01
N LEU A 7 5.84 2.96 4.87
CA LEU A 7 4.54 3.61 5.07
C LEU A 7 4.70 5.03 5.59
N LYS A 8 5.69 5.25 6.49
CA LYS A 8 5.94 6.54 7.15
C LYS A 8 6.70 7.55 6.31
N THR A 9 7.39 7.14 5.24
CA THR A 9 8.22 8.06 4.44
C THR A 9 7.92 8.00 2.93
N GLY A 10 7.17 7.01 2.47
CA GLY A 10 6.96 6.72 1.05
C GLY A 10 8.23 6.22 0.35
N LYS A 11 9.27 5.83 1.10
CA LYS A 11 10.55 5.39 0.54
C LYS A 11 10.74 3.89 0.66
N LEU A 12 10.80 3.20 -0.47
CA LEU A 12 11.10 1.77 -0.53
C LEU A 12 12.55 1.56 -0.95
N LYS A 13 13.43 1.13 -0.02
CA LYS A 13 14.88 1.02 -0.27
C LYS A 13 15.49 2.32 -0.85
N GLY A 14 14.94 3.46 -0.44
CA GLY A 14 15.34 4.80 -0.90
C GLY A 14 14.66 5.28 -2.19
N LEU A 15 13.89 4.43 -2.88
CA LEU A 15 13.06 4.81 -4.02
C LEU A 15 11.79 5.54 -3.55
N LYS A 16 11.40 6.63 -4.21
CA LYS A 16 10.21 7.44 -3.90
C LYS A 16 9.42 7.81 -5.16
N THR A 17 8.24 8.41 -4.95
CA THR A 17 7.47 9.01 -6.04
C THR A 17 8.28 10.06 -6.81
N GLY A 18 8.11 10.10 -8.13
CA GLY A 18 8.86 10.94 -9.07
C GLY A 18 10.22 10.37 -9.50
N ASP A 19 10.71 9.30 -8.85
CA ASP A 19 11.92 8.64 -9.32
C ASP A 19 11.66 7.92 -10.65
N THR A 20 12.65 7.88 -11.53
CA THR A 20 12.52 7.25 -12.85
C THR A 20 12.69 5.74 -12.78
N GLU A 21 12.22 5.04 -13.81
CA GLU A 21 12.43 3.59 -13.96
C GLU A 21 13.90 3.18 -13.89
N TYR A 22 14.81 4.04 -14.37
CA TYR A 22 16.25 3.82 -14.28
C TYR A 22 16.72 3.64 -12.83
N LEU A 23 16.21 4.44 -11.89
CA LEU A 23 16.57 4.34 -10.48
C LEU A 23 16.03 3.05 -9.85
N VAL A 24 14.89 2.54 -10.32
CA VAL A 24 14.35 1.25 -9.85
C VAL A 24 15.30 0.11 -10.20
N TYR A 25 15.85 0.08 -11.41
CA TYR A 25 16.85 -0.92 -11.80
C TYR A 25 18.17 -0.84 -11.04
N GLN A 26 18.49 0.31 -10.43
CA GLN A 26 19.65 0.42 -9.54
C GLN A 26 19.39 -0.15 -8.14
N LYS A 27 18.12 -0.21 -7.71
CA LYS A 27 17.72 -0.65 -6.36
C LYS A 27 17.23 -2.09 -6.30
N PHE A 28 16.75 -2.62 -7.42
CA PHE A 28 16.16 -3.96 -7.50
C PHE A 28 16.75 -4.74 -8.68
N ASP A 29 17.09 -5.99 -8.43
CA ASP A 29 17.50 -6.92 -9.48
C ASP A 29 16.37 -7.13 -10.48
N LYS A 30 16.70 -7.12 -11.78
CA LYS A 30 15.72 -7.37 -12.85
C LYS A 30 15.00 -8.71 -12.71
N LYS A 31 15.69 -9.74 -12.19
CA LYS A 31 15.07 -11.06 -11.92
C LYS A 31 13.98 -10.97 -10.85
N VAL A 32 14.14 -10.07 -9.87
CA VAL A 32 13.22 -9.88 -8.76
C VAL A 32 12.06 -8.96 -9.18
N LEU A 33 12.33 -7.89 -9.94
CA LEU A 33 11.31 -7.03 -10.55
C LEU A 33 10.39 -7.80 -11.50
N GLY A 34 10.92 -8.82 -12.17
CA GLY A 34 10.18 -9.60 -13.16
C GLY A 34 9.93 -8.82 -14.45
N LYS A 35 8.77 -9.04 -15.06
CA LYS A 35 8.36 -8.37 -16.30
C LYS A 35 7.52 -7.14 -15.96
N LYS A 36 7.64 -6.12 -16.80
CA LYS A 36 6.73 -4.98 -16.80
C LYS A 36 5.32 -5.47 -17.13
N LEU A 37 4.35 -5.05 -16.32
CA LEU A 37 2.94 -5.38 -16.45
C LEU A 37 2.16 -4.13 -16.82
N TYR A 38 1.06 -4.32 -17.54
CA TYR A 38 0.21 -3.24 -18.03
C TYR A 38 -1.23 -3.57 -17.68
N THR A 39 -1.97 -2.56 -17.20
CA THR A 39 -3.41 -2.70 -16.95
C THR A 39 -4.20 -2.72 -18.25
N ASP A 40 -3.71 -2.01 -19.27
CA ASP A 40 -4.28 -1.95 -20.61
C ASP A 40 -3.15 -1.96 -21.63
N SER A 41 -3.20 -2.91 -22.57
CA SER A 41 -2.19 -3.06 -23.62
C SER A 41 -2.16 -1.90 -24.62
N GLN A 42 -3.17 -1.02 -24.62
CA GLN A 42 -3.22 0.17 -25.46
C GLN A 42 -2.50 1.38 -24.87
N TYR A 43 -2.20 1.38 -23.57
CA TYR A 43 -1.64 2.52 -22.83
C TYR A 43 -0.31 2.18 -22.14
N THR A 44 0.52 1.37 -22.80
CA THR A 44 1.78 0.84 -22.25
C THR A 44 2.78 1.92 -21.86
N ASP A 45 2.72 3.08 -22.52
CA ASP A 45 3.65 4.19 -22.29
C ASP A 45 3.13 5.14 -21.21
N MET A 46 1.85 5.03 -20.86
CA MET A 46 1.17 5.90 -19.91
C MET A 46 1.14 5.32 -18.50
N PHE A 47 0.76 4.05 -18.36
CA PHE A 47 0.67 3.39 -17.06
C PHE A 47 1.15 1.95 -17.14
N TYR A 48 2.05 1.58 -16.23
CA TYR A 48 2.57 0.23 -16.08
C TYR A 48 3.09 0.02 -14.67
N PHE A 49 3.37 -1.23 -14.31
CA PHE A 49 3.87 -1.55 -12.98
C PHE A 49 4.77 -2.80 -12.97
N TYR A 50 5.55 -2.94 -11.90
CA TYR A 50 6.26 -4.18 -11.59
C TYR A 50 5.66 -4.79 -10.33
N ALA A 51 5.28 -6.07 -10.39
CA ALA A 51 4.67 -6.79 -9.26
C ALA A 51 5.66 -7.79 -8.64
N PHE A 52 6.05 -7.53 -7.40
CA PHE A 52 6.90 -8.40 -6.59
C PHE A 52 6.04 -9.42 -5.85
N GLY A 53 5.91 -10.62 -6.45
CA GLY A 53 5.17 -11.73 -5.85
C GLY A 53 3.69 -11.42 -5.59
N GLY A 54 3.12 -10.41 -6.26
CA GLY A 54 1.75 -9.93 -6.07
C GLY A 54 1.52 -9.12 -4.77
N ALA A 55 2.53 -9.00 -3.91
CA ALA A 55 2.41 -8.31 -2.62
C ALA A 55 2.81 -6.83 -2.71
N LEU A 56 3.85 -6.50 -3.48
CA LEU A 56 4.27 -5.11 -3.74
C LEU A 56 4.14 -4.80 -5.22
N GLU A 57 3.56 -3.66 -5.55
CA GLU A 57 3.63 -3.10 -6.91
C GLU A 57 4.31 -1.74 -6.89
N ILE A 58 5.19 -1.50 -7.87
CA ILE A 58 5.77 -0.18 -8.15
C ILE A 58 5.10 0.34 -9.41
N CYS A 59 4.21 1.32 -9.25
CA CYS A 59 3.37 1.84 -10.31
C CYS A 59 4.01 3.07 -10.96
N PHE A 60 3.94 3.14 -12.29
CA PHE A 60 4.52 4.22 -13.08
C PHE A 60 3.44 4.97 -13.85
N VAL A 61 3.59 6.29 -13.91
CA VAL A 61 2.86 7.16 -14.82
C VAL A 61 3.88 7.98 -15.60
N PHE A 62 3.81 7.97 -16.94
CA PHE A 62 4.78 8.66 -17.80
C PHE A 62 6.26 8.40 -17.43
N HIS A 63 6.61 7.14 -17.15
CA HIS A 63 7.95 6.66 -16.78
C HIS A 63 8.50 7.11 -15.41
N GLU A 64 7.69 7.76 -14.58
CA GLU A 64 8.02 8.10 -13.20
C GLU A 64 7.20 7.29 -12.22
N VAL A 65 7.80 6.93 -11.07
CA VAL A 65 7.10 6.26 -9.98
C VAL A 65 5.96 7.16 -9.51
N SER A 66 4.73 6.71 -9.72
CA SER A 66 3.52 7.45 -9.31
C SER A 66 3.17 7.16 -7.86
N HIS A 67 3.13 5.88 -7.50
CA HIS A 67 2.75 5.40 -6.19
C HIS A 67 3.24 3.96 -6.04
N PHE A 68 3.08 3.44 -4.82
CA PHE A 68 3.32 2.05 -4.52
C PHE A 68 2.05 1.40 -4.04
N THR A 69 1.89 0.13 -4.39
CA THR A 69 0.78 -0.70 -3.91
C THR A 69 1.31 -1.76 -2.97
N VAL A 70 0.64 -1.95 -1.83
CA VAL A 70 0.89 -3.01 -0.87
C VAL A 70 -0.38 -3.84 -0.72
N THR A 71 -0.25 -5.15 -0.97
CA THR A 71 -1.29 -6.14 -0.75
C THR A 71 -0.83 -7.11 0.35
N PRO A 72 -1.55 -7.20 1.48
CA PRO A 72 -1.29 -8.16 2.56
C PRO A 72 -1.46 -9.59 2.04
N HIS A 73 -0.35 -10.29 1.81
CA HIS A 73 -0.41 -11.66 1.31
C HIS A 73 0.86 -12.43 1.69
N ASN A 74 0.72 -13.74 1.97
CA ASN A 74 1.81 -14.72 2.14
C ASN A 74 2.93 -14.29 3.10
N HIS A 75 2.60 -13.69 4.25
CA HIS A 75 3.57 -13.19 5.22
C HIS A 75 4.65 -12.31 4.57
N PHE A 76 4.31 -11.55 3.54
CA PHE A 76 5.32 -10.76 2.82
C PHE A 76 5.66 -9.47 3.58
N PHE A 77 4.69 -8.84 4.25
CA PHE A 77 4.88 -7.62 5.03
C PHE A 77 4.52 -7.80 6.49
N PHE A 78 5.27 -7.11 7.34
CA PHE A 78 4.91 -6.93 8.74
C PHE A 78 5.20 -5.50 9.17
N LEU A 79 4.53 -5.10 10.25
CA LEU A 79 4.90 -3.94 11.05
C LEU A 79 5.52 -4.46 12.35
N GLU A 80 6.64 -3.86 12.74
CA GLU A 80 7.28 -4.19 14.02
C GLU A 80 7.01 -3.07 15.02
N TYR A 81 6.28 -3.39 16.08
CA TYR A 81 5.95 -2.46 17.15
C TYR A 81 6.15 -3.16 18.49
N GLN A 82 6.75 -2.47 19.47
CA GLN A 82 7.02 -3.02 20.81
C GLN A 82 7.69 -4.42 20.80
N GLN A 83 8.64 -4.65 19.89
CA GLN A 83 9.36 -5.93 19.71
C GLN A 83 8.47 -7.11 19.26
N GLN A 84 7.25 -6.84 18.80
CA GLN A 84 6.35 -7.81 18.19
C GLN A 84 6.18 -7.55 16.69
N LYS A 85 6.11 -8.62 15.90
CA LYS A 85 5.85 -8.56 14.47
C LYS A 85 4.37 -8.80 14.21
N HIS A 86 3.72 -7.79 13.65
CA HIS A 86 2.34 -7.86 13.19
C HIS A 86 2.35 -8.08 11.69
N TRP A 87 2.17 -9.32 11.26
CA TRP A 87 2.11 -9.66 9.83
C TRP A 87 0.78 -9.19 9.26
N LEU A 88 0.83 -8.49 8.13
CA LEU A 88 -0.38 -7.82 7.60
C LEU A 88 -1.43 -8.81 7.11
N ASP A 89 -1.04 -9.99 6.66
CA ASP A 89 -1.93 -11.05 6.19
C ASP A 89 -2.55 -11.87 7.34
N GLN A 90 -2.14 -11.59 8.58
CA GLN A 90 -2.70 -12.21 9.79
C GLN A 90 -3.62 -11.26 10.56
N LEU A 91 -3.82 -10.03 10.07
CA LEU A 91 -4.76 -9.11 10.69
C LEU A 91 -6.18 -9.60 10.41
N ASP A 92 -6.97 -9.75 11.47
CA ASP A 92 -8.28 -10.40 11.39
C ASP A 92 -9.29 -9.51 10.64
N ASN A 93 -9.08 -8.19 10.64
CA ASN A 93 -9.90 -7.23 9.90
C ASN A 93 -9.15 -5.91 9.66
N PHE A 94 -9.76 -5.05 8.83
CA PHE A 94 -9.20 -3.73 8.49
C PHE A 94 -9.07 -2.78 9.70
N HIS A 95 -9.91 -2.90 10.72
CA HIS A 95 -9.85 -2.05 11.90
C HIS A 95 -8.54 -2.26 12.67
N GLU A 96 -8.08 -3.50 12.82
CA GLU A 96 -6.78 -3.80 13.46
C GLU A 96 -5.61 -3.15 12.70
N PHE A 97 -5.67 -3.14 11.38
CA PHE A 97 -4.64 -2.47 10.59
C PHE A 97 -4.62 -0.96 10.83
N VAL A 98 -5.79 -0.32 10.83
CA VAL A 98 -5.92 1.12 11.11
C VAL A 98 -5.42 1.46 12.51
N GLU A 99 -5.74 0.66 13.52
CA GLU A 99 -5.26 0.87 14.89
C GLU A 99 -3.73 0.74 14.99
N LEU A 100 -3.12 -0.17 14.23
CA LEU A 100 -1.67 -0.24 14.12
C LEU A 100 -1.09 1.03 13.47
N LEU A 101 -1.71 1.55 12.41
CA LEU A 101 -1.28 2.81 11.79
C LEU A 101 -1.39 3.99 12.77
N HIS A 102 -2.48 4.08 13.53
CA HIS A 102 -2.68 5.10 14.57
C HIS A 102 -1.61 5.01 15.65
N THR A 103 -1.38 3.81 16.18
CA THR A 103 -0.36 3.55 17.20
C THR A 103 1.04 3.92 16.72
N MET A 104 1.32 3.71 15.43
CA MET A 104 2.58 4.06 14.78
C MET A 104 2.63 5.50 14.25
N ASN A 105 1.60 6.30 14.51
CA ASN A 105 1.45 7.68 14.06
C ASN A 105 1.62 7.83 12.53
N ILE A 106 1.03 6.94 11.74
CA ILE A 106 1.03 6.99 10.28
C ILE A 106 -0.32 7.56 9.83
N GLY A 107 -0.32 8.75 9.24
CA GLY A 107 -1.52 9.35 8.67
C GLY A 107 -1.98 8.61 7.42
N TRP A 108 -3.27 8.36 7.31
CA TRP A 108 -3.88 7.62 6.20
C TRP A 108 -5.26 8.18 5.85
N ARG A 109 -5.76 7.87 4.66
CA ARG A 109 -7.15 8.15 4.27
C ARG A 109 -7.65 7.10 3.29
N PHE A 110 -8.96 6.95 3.22
CA PHE A 110 -9.56 6.10 2.20
C PHE A 110 -9.34 6.64 0.79
N LEU A 111 -9.05 5.72 -0.12
CA LEU A 111 -8.98 5.97 -1.55
C LEU A 111 -10.24 5.44 -2.23
N ARG A 112 -11.40 6.05 -1.90
CA ARG A 112 -12.76 5.59 -2.23
C ARG A 112 -12.95 4.99 -3.62
N ARG A 113 -12.35 5.59 -4.65
CA ARG A 113 -12.49 5.14 -6.04
C ARG A 113 -12.02 3.70 -6.26
N TYR A 114 -11.18 3.18 -5.37
CA TYR A 114 -10.71 1.80 -5.36
C TYR A 114 -11.28 0.97 -4.20
N CYS A 115 -12.18 1.50 -3.39
CA CYS A 115 -12.96 0.71 -2.45
C CYS A 115 -14.18 0.14 -3.20
N ARG A 116 -14.24 -1.17 -3.42
CA ARG A 116 -15.33 -1.85 -4.14
C ARG A 116 -15.61 -3.20 -3.52
N ASP A 117 -16.89 -3.52 -3.36
CA ASP A 117 -17.39 -4.78 -2.80
C ASP A 117 -16.70 -5.15 -1.47
N LYS A 118 -15.65 -5.97 -1.54
CA LYS A 118 -14.88 -6.49 -0.40
C LYS A 118 -13.45 -5.96 -0.34
N GLN A 119 -13.10 -5.03 -1.21
CA GLN A 119 -11.78 -4.42 -1.24
C GLN A 119 -11.87 -3.02 -0.64
N LEU A 120 -11.02 -2.75 0.34
CA LEU A 120 -10.71 -1.40 0.78
C LEU A 120 -9.35 -0.98 0.28
N ALA A 121 -9.24 0.30 -0.02
CA ALA A 121 -7.98 0.93 -0.36
C ALA A 121 -7.78 2.14 0.54
N ILE A 122 -6.62 2.21 1.18
CA ILE A 122 -6.15 3.44 1.83
C ILE A 122 -4.92 3.96 1.12
N ILE A 123 -4.63 5.24 1.33
CA ILE A 123 -3.36 5.85 0.95
C ILE A 123 -2.77 6.55 2.16
N THR A 124 -1.47 6.36 2.40
CA THR A 124 -0.74 7.10 3.44
C THR A 124 -0.42 8.53 2.97
N GLU A 125 -0.04 9.40 3.91
CA GLU A 125 0.45 10.77 3.63
C GLU A 125 1.61 10.81 2.61
N HIS A 126 2.30 9.68 2.43
CA HIS A 126 3.45 9.55 1.55
C HIS A 126 3.20 8.63 0.34
N HIS A 127 1.96 8.57 -0.14
CA HIS A 127 1.57 7.95 -1.40
C HIS A 127 1.82 6.42 -1.48
N VAL A 128 1.78 5.74 -0.34
CA VAL A 128 1.71 4.28 -0.32
C VAL A 128 0.25 3.86 -0.25
N VAL A 129 -0.22 3.15 -1.27
CA VAL A 129 -1.56 2.59 -1.32
C VAL A 129 -1.52 1.19 -0.71
N ALA A 130 -2.42 0.91 0.21
CA ALA A 130 -2.58 -0.43 0.77
C ALA A 130 -4.00 -0.93 0.48
N PHE A 131 -4.09 -2.14 -0.10
CA PHE A 131 -5.34 -2.82 -0.37
C PHE A 131 -5.62 -3.87 0.67
N PHE A 132 -6.87 -4.01 1.09
CA PHE A 132 -7.34 -5.05 2.00
C PHE A 132 -8.57 -5.70 1.40
N ASP A 133 -8.50 -7.01 1.18
CA ASP A 133 -9.62 -7.81 0.72
C ASP A 133 -10.26 -8.54 1.91
N TYR A 134 -11.52 -8.27 2.20
CA TYR A 134 -12.30 -8.98 3.21
C TYR A 134 -12.61 -10.40 2.76
N THR A 135 -12.40 -11.36 3.64
CA THR A 135 -12.87 -12.74 3.43
C THR A 135 -14.20 -12.95 4.15
N HIS A 136 -15.01 -13.92 3.73
CA HIS A 136 -16.38 -14.14 4.22
C HIS A 136 -16.53 -14.38 5.76
N LYS A 137 -15.44 -14.37 6.54
CA LYS A 137 -15.46 -14.45 8.00
C LYS A 137 -15.61 -13.09 8.68
N ASP A 138 -15.43 -12.01 7.93
CA ASP A 138 -15.72 -10.65 8.39
C ASP A 138 -17.24 -10.45 8.39
N SER A 139 -17.87 -10.77 9.52
CA SER A 139 -19.21 -10.26 9.79
C SER A 139 -19.11 -8.76 10.09
N VAL A 140 -20.22 -8.06 9.85
CA VAL A 140 -20.47 -6.65 10.18
C VAL A 140 -19.99 -5.71 9.05
N GLU A 141 -20.88 -5.16 8.21
CA GLU A 141 -21.71 -3.99 8.57
C GLU A 141 -20.96 -2.91 9.36
N VAL A 142 -19.63 -2.82 9.23
CA VAL A 142 -18.96 -1.56 9.45
C VAL A 142 -19.25 -0.76 8.19
N GLU A 143 -20.40 -0.07 8.19
CA GLU A 143 -20.55 1.14 7.38
C GLU A 143 -19.40 2.06 7.79
N PHE A 144 -18.23 1.89 7.16
CA PHE A 144 -17.27 2.95 7.10
C PHE A 144 -18.00 4.05 6.35
N GLN A 145 -18.64 4.95 7.10
CA GLN A 145 -18.98 6.27 6.61
C GLN A 145 -17.65 6.90 6.28
N VAL A 146 -17.15 6.59 5.08
CA VAL A 146 -15.99 7.25 4.55
C VAL A 146 -16.41 8.71 4.61
N ASN A 147 -15.72 9.50 5.42
CA ASN A 147 -16.04 10.91 5.53
C ASN A 147 -15.50 11.58 4.26
N GLY A 148 -16.25 12.52 3.68
CA GLY A 148 -15.93 13.14 2.38
C GLY A 148 -14.69 14.04 2.40
N ASN A 149 -14.04 14.13 3.55
CA ASN A 149 -12.98 15.08 3.76
C ASN A 149 -11.67 14.51 3.20
N ASP A 150 -11.04 15.23 2.29
CA ASP A 150 -9.68 14.96 1.78
C ASP A 150 -8.58 15.10 2.85
N ARG A 151 -8.95 15.12 4.14
CA ARG A 151 -8.02 15.19 5.25
C ARG A 151 -7.56 13.78 5.59
N PHE A 152 -6.26 13.61 5.79
CA PHE A 152 -5.74 12.40 6.40
C PHE A 152 -6.32 12.27 7.80
N GLU A 153 -6.84 11.08 8.12
CA GLU A 153 -7.17 10.70 9.47
C GLU A 153 -5.83 10.58 10.20
N GLN A 154 -5.48 11.62 10.95
CA GLN A 154 -4.41 11.57 11.92
C GLN A 154 -5.01 11.09 13.23
N ALA A 155 -4.31 10.19 13.93
CA ALA A 155 -4.64 9.88 15.30
C ALA A 155 -4.60 11.20 16.09
N ASP A 156 -5.74 11.63 16.60
CA ASP A 156 -5.77 12.68 17.60
C ASP A 156 -4.81 12.27 18.70
N LYS A 157 -3.88 13.18 19.05
CA LYS A 157 -3.02 12.98 20.21
C LYS A 157 -3.93 12.87 21.44
N VAL A 158 -4.10 11.66 21.94
CA VAL A 158 -4.59 11.44 23.31
C VAL A 158 -3.52 11.91 24.28
#